data_AF-A0A0C9TXF1-F1
#
_entry.id   AF-A0A0C9TXF1-F1
#
_cell.length_a   1.000
_cell.length_b   1.000
_cell.length_c   1.000
_cell.angle_alpha   90.00
_cell.angle_beta   90.00
_cell.angle_gamma   90.00
#
_symmetry.space_group_name_H-M   'P 1'
#
loop_
_entity.id
_entity.type
_entity.pdbx_description
1 polymer ?
#
loop_
_entity_poly.entity_id
_entity_poly.type
_entity_poly.pdbx_seq_one_letter_code
_entity_poly.pdbx_strand_id
1 'polypeptide(L)'
;MGRKSNAAKIFAKNASKARQKARKSSPDPVSVTPCESDSDAEYQPKDAIQAKLMRLEKEGLIPEWDDSESEAEEDIVDEDAEAEVRNDAMLLTFVMRLREAQELMDKVEREKSALRKRPKRYQGNSERSKRRWAQQRHDMLKANPNHKFITDWFKPLKKKEASEQAMESIDLTLDDDGEDSHAEVSEPQEIDIDSAHEESDSDVSEDNEEEAEVTKEARNS
;
A
#
# COMPACT_ATOMS: atom_id res chain seq x y z
N MET A 1 13.36 -17.78 -46.26
CA MET A 1 12.87 -16.59 -45.53
C MET A 1 11.88 -17.02 -44.45
N GLY A 2 12.26 -16.92 -43.17
CA GLY A 2 11.43 -17.40 -42.04
C GLY A 2 10.22 -16.50 -41.79
N ARG A 3 9.02 -17.09 -41.75
CA ARG A 3 7.77 -16.38 -41.38
C ARG A 3 7.83 -16.03 -39.89
N LYS A 4 7.94 -14.74 -39.57
CA LYS A 4 7.88 -14.25 -38.18
C LYS A 4 6.46 -14.43 -37.63
N SER A 5 6.34 -14.95 -36.41
CA SER A 5 5.06 -15.09 -35.71
C SER A 5 4.37 -13.74 -35.54
N ASN A 6 3.03 -13.73 -35.48
CA ASN A 6 2.26 -12.48 -35.28
C ASN A 6 2.63 -11.77 -33.97
N ALA A 7 2.99 -12.52 -32.93
CA ALA A 7 3.49 -11.98 -31.68
C ALA A 7 4.79 -11.17 -31.87
N ALA A 8 5.74 -11.69 -32.67
CA ALA A 8 6.99 -10.97 -32.96
C ALA A 8 6.75 -9.66 -33.74
N LYS A 9 5.74 -9.66 -34.63
CA LYS A 9 5.35 -8.44 -35.37
C LYS A 9 4.74 -7.38 -34.45
N ILE A 10 3.91 -7.79 -33.49
CA ILE A 10 3.30 -6.88 -32.51
C ILE A 10 4.37 -6.31 -31.57
N PHE A 11 5.30 -7.15 -31.09
CA PHE A 11 6.40 -6.71 -30.24
C PHE A 11 7.29 -5.67 -30.94
N ALA A 12 7.65 -5.92 -32.21
CA ALA A 12 8.43 -4.97 -33.00
C ALA A 12 7.71 -3.62 -33.21
N LYS A 13 6.39 -3.64 -33.44
CA LYS A 13 5.58 -2.42 -33.57
C LYS A 13 5.47 -1.64 -32.25
N ASN A 14 5.31 -2.34 -31.12
CA ASN A 14 5.22 -1.67 -29.82
C ASN A 14 6.58 -1.08 -29.39
N ALA A 15 7.68 -1.80 -29.66
CA ALA A 15 9.04 -1.32 -29.38
C ALA A 15 9.39 -0.07 -30.19
N SER A 16 9.00 0.00 -31.47
CA SER A 16 9.24 1.20 -32.29
C SER A 16 8.42 2.40 -31.84
N LYS A 17 7.15 2.19 -31.44
CA LYS A 17 6.27 3.25 -30.92
C LYS A 17 6.79 3.81 -29.58
N ALA A 18 7.33 2.97 -28.71
CA ALA A 18 7.96 3.38 -27.45
C ALA A 18 9.22 4.24 -27.70
N ARG A 19 10.08 3.86 -28.66
CA ARG A 19 11.27 4.64 -29.04
C ARG A 19 10.93 6.00 -29.64
N GLN A 20 9.88 6.07 -30.47
CA GLN A 20 9.42 7.35 -31.03
C GLN A 20 8.84 8.28 -29.96
N LYS A 21 8.16 7.73 -28.95
CA LYS A 21 7.63 8.50 -27.82
C LYS A 21 8.75 9.07 -26.95
N ALA A 22 9.79 8.26 -26.66
CA ALA A 22 10.95 8.70 -25.89
C ALA A 22 11.74 9.83 -26.58
N ARG A 23 11.85 9.80 -27.92
CA ARG A 23 12.51 10.86 -28.70
C ARG A 23 11.75 12.19 -28.72
N LYS A 24 10.43 12.17 -28.46
CA LYS A 24 9.61 13.39 -28.44
C LYS A 24 9.53 14.03 -27.04
N SER A 25 10.07 13.37 -26.00
CA SER A 25 9.91 13.80 -24.61
C SER A 25 11.22 13.94 -23.83
N SER A 26 12.38 14.01 -24.49
CA SER A 26 13.64 14.33 -23.81
C SER A 26 14.17 15.70 -24.27
N PRO A 27 14.37 16.67 -23.36
CA PRO A 27 15.40 17.68 -23.54
C PRO A 27 16.79 16.99 -23.47
N ASP A 28 17.80 17.64 -24.06
CA ASP A 28 19.06 17.05 -24.53
C ASP A 28 19.79 16.07 -23.59
N PRO A 29 20.49 15.06 -24.16
CA PRO A 29 21.25 14.08 -23.37
C PRO A 29 22.54 14.70 -22.82
N VAL A 30 22.59 14.89 -21.50
CA VAL A 30 23.85 15.13 -20.79
C VAL A 30 24.69 13.85 -20.88
N SER A 31 25.85 13.95 -21.52
CA SER A 31 26.84 12.88 -21.60
C SER A 31 27.44 12.64 -20.22
N VAL A 32 27.13 11.49 -19.62
CA VAL A 32 27.81 11.02 -18.41
C VAL A 32 29.11 10.34 -18.83
N THR A 33 30.22 11.07 -18.73
CA THR A 33 31.56 10.50 -18.75
C THR A 33 31.85 9.84 -17.39
N PRO A 34 32.42 8.63 -17.34
CA PRO A 34 32.93 8.08 -16.08
C PRO A 34 34.10 8.94 -15.61
N CYS A 35 33.93 9.62 -14.48
CA CYS A 35 34.97 10.46 -13.88
C CYS A 35 35.54 9.70 -12.68
N GLU A 36 36.72 9.11 -12.88
CA GLU A 36 37.59 8.68 -11.79
C GLU A 36 38.25 9.93 -11.21
N SER A 37 37.74 10.44 -10.10
CA SER A 37 38.38 11.53 -9.35
C SER A 37 38.04 11.41 -7.87
N ASP A 38 38.99 10.88 -7.12
CA ASP A 38 39.03 10.86 -5.65
C ASP A 38 39.29 12.27 -5.08
N SER A 39 38.44 13.23 -5.45
CA SER A 39 38.42 14.53 -4.81
C SER A 39 37.27 14.52 -3.82
N ASP A 40 37.63 14.42 -2.53
CA ASP A 40 36.79 14.66 -1.36
C ASP A 40 36.38 16.15 -1.31
N ALA A 41 35.63 16.58 -2.33
CA ALA A 41 34.91 17.82 -2.34
C ALA A 41 33.54 17.52 -1.72
N GLU A 42 33.31 18.07 -0.53
CA GLU A 42 32.04 18.00 0.20
C GLU A 42 30.87 18.05 -0.77
N TYR A 43 30.12 16.95 -0.81
CA TYR A 43 28.93 16.83 -1.62
C TYR A 43 27.93 17.87 -1.14
N GLN A 44 27.88 19.02 -1.81
CA GLN A 44 26.76 19.94 -1.76
C GLN A 44 25.79 19.48 -2.84
N PRO A 45 24.75 18.67 -2.50
CA PRO A 45 23.67 18.45 -3.44
C PRO A 45 23.10 19.83 -3.75
N LYS A 46 23.32 20.32 -4.97
CA LYS A 46 22.60 21.47 -5.50
C LYS A 46 21.14 21.04 -5.61
N ASP A 47 20.45 21.15 -4.49
CA ASP A 47 19.09 20.66 -4.37
C ASP A 47 18.24 21.52 -5.29
N ALA A 48 17.73 20.90 -6.36
CA ALA A 48 16.90 21.59 -7.35
C ALA A 48 15.67 22.23 -6.68
N ILE A 49 15.28 21.71 -5.52
CA ILE A 49 14.25 22.24 -4.64
C ILE A 49 14.68 23.58 -4.05
N GLN A 50 15.89 23.70 -3.53
CA GLN A 50 16.41 24.92 -2.91
C GLN A 50 16.58 26.04 -3.96
N ALA A 51 17.04 25.71 -5.17
CA ALA A 51 17.12 26.66 -6.27
C ALA A 51 15.73 27.15 -6.73
N LYS A 52 14.72 26.29 -6.68
CA LYS A 52 13.33 26.65 -6.99
C LYS A 52 12.73 27.54 -5.91
N LEU A 53 13.02 27.27 -4.64
CA LEU A 53 12.56 28.06 -3.51
C LEU A 53 13.11 29.50 -3.57
N MET A 54 14.42 29.66 -3.75
CA MET A 54 15.07 30.97 -3.93
C MET A 54 14.53 31.76 -5.12
N ARG A 55 14.05 31.08 -6.16
CA ARG A 55 13.45 31.72 -7.33
C ARG A 55 12.03 32.21 -7.03
N LEU A 56 11.23 31.42 -6.31
CA LEU A 56 9.88 31.81 -5.91
C LEU A 56 9.88 32.97 -4.90
N GLU A 57 10.88 33.00 -4.02
CA GLU A 57 11.13 34.11 -3.10
C GLU A 57 11.45 35.41 -3.87
N LYS A 58 12.37 35.33 -4.85
CA LYS A 58 12.69 36.48 -5.73
C LYS A 58 11.52 36.94 -6.61
N GLU A 59 10.63 36.03 -6.98
CA GLU A 59 9.43 36.34 -7.75
C GLU A 59 8.31 36.90 -6.85
N GLY A 60 8.50 36.98 -5.52
CA GLY A 60 7.53 37.51 -4.57
C GLY A 60 6.30 36.61 -4.40
N LEU A 61 6.39 35.33 -4.79
CA LEU A 61 5.30 34.36 -4.66
C LEU A 61 5.20 33.77 -3.25
N ILE A 62 6.30 33.84 -2.49
CA ILE A 62 6.32 33.46 -1.07
C ILE A 62 6.13 34.77 -0.31
N PRO A 63 5.01 34.94 0.42
CA PRO A 63 4.85 36.07 1.34
C PRO A 63 6.06 36.09 2.27
N GLU A 64 6.69 37.26 2.42
CA GLU A 64 7.63 37.47 3.52
C GLU A 64 6.82 37.27 4.79
N TRP A 65 7.14 36.22 5.55
CA TRP A 65 6.60 36.05 6.89
C TRP A 65 7.30 37.13 7.71
N ASP A 66 6.62 38.26 7.88
CA ASP A 66 7.07 39.31 8.77
C ASP A 66 7.00 38.76 10.19
N ASP A 67 8.14 38.27 10.70
CA ASP A 67 8.27 37.82 12.09
C ASP A 67 8.08 38.97 13.11
N SER A 68 7.77 40.20 12.65
CA SER A 68 7.53 41.37 13.51
C SER A 68 6.14 41.41 14.17
N GLU A 69 5.22 40.47 13.92
CA GLU A 69 3.91 40.42 14.60
C GLU A 69 3.90 39.55 15.89
N SER A 70 4.99 39.51 16.66
CA SER A 70 5.07 38.71 17.90
C SER A 70 5.25 39.49 19.21
N GLU A 71 4.83 40.76 19.28
CA GLU A 71 4.86 41.53 20.54
C GLU A 71 3.62 42.41 20.83
N ALA A 72 2.43 42.03 20.32
CA ALA A 72 1.19 42.67 20.78
C ALA A 72 -0.05 41.77 20.61
N GLU A 73 0.03 40.51 21.07
CA GLU A 73 -1.18 39.75 21.37
C GLU A 73 -1.53 40.06 22.83
N GLU A 74 -2.11 41.25 23.04
CA GLU A 74 -2.96 41.47 24.21
C GLU A 74 -4.06 40.42 24.07
N ASP A 75 -4.00 39.42 24.94
CA ASP A 75 -4.96 38.35 25.10
C ASP A 75 -6.32 38.97 25.44
N ILE A 76 -6.97 39.54 24.42
CA ILE A 76 -8.40 39.84 24.44
C ILE A 76 -9.05 38.47 24.35
N VAL A 77 -9.04 37.77 25.49
CA VAL A 77 -10.00 36.72 25.77
C VAL A 77 -11.35 37.41 25.62
N ASP A 78 -12.00 37.22 24.48
CA ASP A 78 -13.39 37.63 24.30
C ASP A 78 -14.17 36.96 25.44
N GLU A 79 -14.49 37.71 26.50
CA GLU A 79 -15.33 37.23 27.60
C GLU A 79 -16.72 36.76 27.09
N ASP A 80 -17.11 37.17 25.88
CA ASP A 80 -18.28 36.67 25.15
C ASP A 80 -18.12 35.22 24.65
N ALA A 81 -16.90 34.71 24.49
CA ALA A 81 -16.63 33.31 24.16
C ALA A 81 -16.75 32.38 25.39
N GLU A 82 -16.64 32.94 26.60
CA GLU A 82 -16.90 32.25 27.88
C GLU A 82 -18.36 32.40 28.34
N ALA A 83 -19.26 32.83 27.46
CA ALA A 83 -20.69 32.75 27.74
C ALA A 83 -21.09 31.28 27.94
N GLU A 84 -21.27 30.88 29.21
CA GLU A 84 -21.94 29.62 29.59
C GLU A 84 -23.08 29.35 28.60
N VAL A 85 -23.05 28.19 27.96
CA VAL A 85 -24.06 27.79 26.97
C VAL A 85 -25.41 27.68 27.68
N ARG A 86 -26.14 28.79 27.78
CA ARG A 86 -27.43 28.86 28.48
C ARG A 86 -28.57 28.18 27.73
N ASN A 87 -28.31 27.70 26.52
CA ASN A 87 -29.32 27.16 25.64
C ASN A 87 -28.88 25.79 25.11
N ASP A 88 -29.32 24.73 25.78
CA ASP A 88 -29.10 23.34 25.39
C ASP A 88 -29.54 23.05 23.95
N ALA A 89 -30.55 23.76 23.44
CA ALA A 89 -30.98 23.62 22.06
C ALA A 89 -29.87 24.04 21.08
N MET A 90 -29.14 25.11 21.37
CA MET A 90 -28.00 25.53 20.54
C MET A 90 -26.88 24.49 20.59
N LEU A 91 -26.58 23.94 21.78
CA LEU A 91 -25.58 22.88 21.92
C LEU A 91 -25.95 21.64 21.09
N LEU A 92 -27.21 21.20 21.15
CA LEU A 92 -27.69 20.06 20.35
C LEU A 92 -27.57 20.34 18.85
N THR A 93 -27.95 21.53 18.38
CA THR A 93 -27.79 21.88 16.95
C THR A 93 -26.34 21.90 16.51
N PHE A 94 -25.43 22.35 17.38
CA PHE A 94 -24.00 22.35 17.10
C PHE A 94 -23.44 20.92 17.01
N VAL A 95 -23.79 20.06 17.96
CA VAL A 95 -23.39 18.63 17.94
C VAL A 95 -23.93 17.92 16.71
N MET A 96 -25.18 18.18 16.32
CA MET A 96 -25.77 17.64 15.09
C MET A 96 -24.98 18.09 13.86
N ARG A 97 -24.68 19.39 13.72
CA ARG A 97 -23.87 19.91 12.61
C ARG A 97 -22.47 19.31 12.57
N LEU A 98 -21.81 19.12 13.71
CA LEU A 98 -20.50 18.47 13.78
C LEU A 98 -20.55 17.03 13.27
N ARG A 99 -21.59 16.28 13.67
CA ARG A 99 -21.80 14.91 13.20
C ARG A 99 -22.04 14.87 11.69
N GLU A 100 -22.91 15.75 11.17
CA GLU A 100 -23.15 15.87 9.73
C GLU A 100 -21.86 16.18 8.96
N ALA A 101 -21.05 17.10 9.47
CA ALA A 101 -19.76 17.44 8.86
C ALA A 101 -18.79 16.24 8.84
N GLN A 102 -18.74 15.46 9.91
CA GLN A 102 -17.94 14.24 9.98
C GLN A 102 -18.43 13.18 8.98
N GLU A 103 -19.74 12.96 8.89
CA GLU A 103 -20.32 12.01 7.93
C GLU A 103 -20.02 12.41 6.48
N LEU A 104 -20.06 13.71 6.16
CA LEU A 104 -19.66 14.22 4.84
C LEU A 104 -18.18 13.98 4.56
N MET A 105 -17.30 14.21 5.53
CA MET A 105 -15.86 13.93 5.40
C MET A 105 -15.60 12.45 5.11
N ASP A 106 -16.26 11.55 5.83
CA ASP A 106 -16.14 10.11 5.64
C ASP A 106 -16.66 9.67 4.26
N LYS A 107 -17.78 10.23 3.80
CA LYS A 107 -18.31 9.96 2.45
C LYS A 107 -17.30 10.36 1.38
N VAL A 108 -16.72 11.54 1.47
CA VAL A 108 -15.69 12.02 0.55
C VAL A 108 -14.45 11.12 0.59
N GLU A 109 -14.01 10.68 1.77
CA GLU A 109 -12.87 9.75 1.86
C GLU A 109 -13.20 8.39 1.21
N ARG A 110 -14.39 7.84 1.47
CA ARG A 110 -14.83 6.58 0.85
C ARG A 110 -14.87 6.71 -0.67
N GLU A 111 -15.46 7.77 -1.22
CA GLU A 111 -15.48 8.02 -2.66
C GLU A 111 -14.08 8.15 -3.26
N LYS A 112 -13.21 8.96 -2.63
CA LYS A 112 -11.79 9.06 -3.04
C LYS A 112 -11.09 7.71 -3.01
N SER A 113 -11.41 6.87 -2.03
CA SER A 113 -10.84 5.53 -1.91
C SER A 113 -11.38 4.56 -2.96
N ALA A 114 -12.67 4.66 -3.31
CA ALA A 114 -13.31 3.86 -4.36
C ALA A 114 -12.77 4.21 -5.75
N LEU A 115 -12.47 5.50 -5.99
CA LEU A 115 -11.87 5.97 -7.24
C LEU A 115 -10.39 5.58 -7.41
N ARG A 116 -9.72 5.06 -6.36
CA ARG A 116 -8.33 4.63 -6.47
C ARG A 116 -8.22 3.35 -7.30
N LYS A 117 -7.67 3.48 -8.51
CA LYS A 117 -7.35 2.36 -9.43
C LYS A 117 -6.33 1.35 -8.87
N ARG A 118 -5.65 1.66 -7.76
CA ARG A 118 -4.61 0.82 -7.18
C ARG A 118 -4.97 0.47 -5.73
N PRO A 119 -4.91 -0.80 -5.33
CA PRO A 119 -5.17 -1.20 -3.95
C PRO A 119 -4.15 -0.53 -3.02
N LYS A 120 -4.62 -0.07 -1.84
CA LYS A 120 -3.77 0.55 -0.80
C LYS A 120 -2.71 -0.42 -0.25
N ARG A 121 -2.99 -1.73 -0.29
CA ARG A 121 -2.14 -2.78 0.28
C ARG A 121 -1.69 -3.76 -0.81
N TYR A 122 -0.52 -4.33 -0.62
CA TYR A 122 0.00 -5.37 -1.50
C TYR A 122 -0.81 -6.65 -1.33
N GLN A 123 -1.51 -7.09 -2.38
CA GLN A 123 -2.34 -8.31 -2.40
C GLN A 123 -1.52 -9.59 -2.67
N GLY A 124 -0.18 -9.49 -2.62
CA GLY A 124 0.69 -10.59 -2.99
C GLY A 124 1.05 -10.63 -4.49
N ASN A 125 1.82 -11.64 -4.86
CA ASN A 125 2.27 -11.85 -6.23
C ASN A 125 1.07 -12.22 -7.12
N SER A 126 1.00 -11.62 -8.32
CA SER A 126 0.01 -12.03 -9.33
C SER A 126 0.15 -13.52 -9.68
N GLU A 127 -0.95 -14.15 -10.11
CA GLU A 127 -0.94 -15.54 -10.60
C GLU A 127 0.08 -15.76 -11.72
N ARG A 128 0.25 -14.77 -12.60
CA ARG A 128 1.26 -14.80 -13.66
C ARG A 128 2.67 -14.87 -13.08
N SER A 129 2.95 -14.05 -12.06
CA SER A 129 4.24 -14.08 -11.37
C SER A 129 4.46 -15.43 -10.71
N LYS A 130 3.48 -15.94 -9.94
CA LYS A 130 3.56 -17.26 -9.29
C LYS A 130 3.88 -18.37 -10.29
N ARG A 131 3.17 -18.41 -11.43
CA ARG A 131 3.42 -19.38 -12.50
C ARG A 131 4.84 -19.28 -13.07
N ARG A 132 5.34 -18.06 -13.29
CA ARG A 132 6.71 -17.84 -13.79
C ARG A 132 7.75 -18.33 -12.78
N TRP A 133 7.55 -18.03 -11.49
CA TRP A 133 8.42 -18.52 -10.41
C TRP A 133 8.41 -20.05 -10.32
N ALA A 134 7.24 -20.67 -10.42
CA ALA A 134 7.13 -22.14 -10.44
C ALA A 134 7.87 -22.78 -11.62
N GLN A 135 7.73 -22.20 -12.82
CA GLN A 135 8.45 -22.66 -14.01
C GLN A 135 9.97 -22.53 -13.84
N GLN A 136 10.44 -21.37 -13.39
CA GLN A 136 11.87 -21.14 -13.14
C GLN A 136 12.42 -22.12 -12.11
N ARG A 137 11.65 -22.41 -11.05
CA ARG A 137 12.01 -23.38 -10.02
C ARG A 137 12.17 -24.79 -10.62
N HIS A 138 11.23 -25.18 -11.47
CA HIS A 138 11.25 -26.47 -12.15
C HIS A 138 12.41 -26.57 -13.15
N ASP A 139 12.70 -25.51 -13.91
CA ASP A 139 13.82 -25.48 -14.84
C ASP A 139 15.17 -25.55 -14.11
N MET A 140 15.28 -24.91 -12.95
CA MET A 140 16.45 -25.04 -12.08
C MET A 140 16.67 -26.46 -11.56
N LEU A 141 15.60 -27.15 -11.14
CA LEU A 141 15.69 -28.55 -10.71
C LEU A 141 16.03 -29.49 -11.86
N LYS A 142 15.55 -29.20 -13.08
CA LYS A 142 15.94 -29.95 -14.28
C LYS A 142 17.42 -29.80 -14.62
N ALA A 143 17.95 -28.57 -14.54
CA ALA A 143 19.36 -28.31 -14.81
C ALA A 143 20.26 -28.89 -13.70
N ASN A 144 19.82 -28.76 -12.44
CA ASN A 144 20.58 -29.16 -11.25
C ASN A 144 19.68 -29.98 -10.32
N PRO A 145 19.60 -31.32 -10.48
CA PRO A 145 18.72 -32.16 -9.67
C PRO A 145 19.08 -32.18 -8.18
N ASN A 146 20.34 -31.86 -7.85
CA ASN A 146 20.82 -31.78 -6.46
C ASN A 146 20.60 -30.41 -5.81
N HIS A 147 19.99 -29.44 -6.52
CA HIS A 147 19.74 -28.13 -5.96
C HIS A 147 18.64 -28.19 -4.88
N LYS A 148 18.96 -27.79 -3.65
CA LYS A 148 18.01 -27.66 -2.54
C LYS A 148 17.63 -26.20 -2.37
N PHE A 149 16.34 -25.90 -2.30
CA PHE A 149 15.88 -24.54 -2.04
C PHE A 149 15.96 -24.25 -0.55
N ILE A 150 16.14 -22.98 -0.18
CA ILE A 150 16.13 -22.54 1.23
C ILE A 150 14.82 -22.96 1.92
N THR A 151 13.71 -23.02 1.18
CA THR A 151 12.41 -23.53 1.70
C THR A 151 12.48 -24.97 2.21
N ASP A 152 13.45 -25.76 1.74
CA ASP A 152 13.63 -27.15 2.14
C ASP A 152 14.40 -27.28 3.47
N TRP A 153 15.08 -26.22 3.92
CA TRP A 153 15.82 -26.20 5.20
C TRP A 153 14.89 -26.09 6.41
N PHE A 154 13.71 -25.51 6.22
CA PHE A 154 12.71 -25.33 7.27
C PHE A 154 11.66 -26.44 7.30
N LYS A 155 11.75 -27.43 6.41
CA LYS A 155 10.88 -28.59 6.49
C LYS A 155 11.32 -29.42 7.69
N PRO A 156 10.42 -29.73 8.66
CA PRO A 156 10.78 -30.60 9.77
C PRO A 156 11.31 -31.89 9.17
N LEU A 157 12.49 -32.31 9.61
CA LEU A 157 13.02 -33.62 9.24
C LEU A 157 11.99 -34.62 9.75
N LYS A 158 11.18 -35.16 8.83
CA LYS A 158 10.32 -36.30 9.15
C LYS A 158 11.27 -37.35 9.70
N LYS A 159 11.19 -37.61 11.01
CA LYS A 159 11.89 -38.72 11.65
C LYS A 159 11.46 -39.92 10.82
N LYS A 160 12.36 -40.43 9.98
CA LYS A 160 12.10 -41.67 9.26
C LYS A 160 11.78 -42.67 10.36
N GLU A 161 10.68 -43.39 10.22
CA GLU A 161 10.28 -44.56 11.00
C GLU A 161 11.30 -45.70 10.79
N ALA A 162 12.57 -45.40 11.01
CA ALA A 162 13.70 -46.31 11.00
C ALA A 162 14.07 -46.72 12.45
N SER A 163 13.25 -46.36 13.44
CA SER A 163 13.45 -46.73 14.85
C SER A 163 12.56 -47.87 15.34
N GLU A 164 11.58 -48.36 14.56
CA GLU A 164 10.75 -49.50 14.99
C GLU A 164 11.43 -50.88 14.78
N GLN A 165 12.54 -50.94 14.04
CA GLN A 165 13.31 -52.20 13.86
C GLN A 165 14.55 -52.32 14.77
N ALA A 166 14.85 -51.30 15.59
CA ALA A 166 16.04 -51.31 16.45
C ALA A 166 15.74 -51.60 17.94
N MET A 167 14.47 -51.81 18.31
CA MET A 167 14.06 -52.02 19.72
C MET A 167 13.55 -53.44 20.04
N GLU A 168 13.67 -54.42 19.13
CA GLU A 168 13.28 -55.82 19.39
C GLU A 168 14.47 -56.73 19.79
N SER A 169 15.55 -56.17 20.33
CA SER A 169 16.72 -56.99 20.75
C SER A 169 17.49 -56.45 21.96
N ILE A 170 16.81 -55.77 22.88
CA ILE A 170 17.35 -55.49 24.21
C ILE A 170 16.33 -56.01 25.24
N ASP A 171 16.35 -57.34 25.38
CA ASP A 171 16.04 -58.01 26.65
C ASP A 171 17.27 -57.82 27.56
N LEU A 172 17.10 -57.03 28.62
CA LEU A 172 17.93 -57.07 29.84
C LEU A 172 17.28 -56.17 30.90
N THR A 173 16.48 -56.82 31.73
CA THR A 173 16.29 -56.57 33.18
C THR A 173 17.04 -55.38 33.78
N LEU A 174 16.29 -54.39 34.28
CA LEU A 174 16.67 -53.70 35.52
C LEU A 174 15.42 -53.11 36.17
N ASP A 175 15.02 -53.72 37.28
CA ASP A 175 14.17 -53.13 38.31
C ASP A 175 14.87 -51.88 38.88
N ASP A 176 14.21 -50.72 38.86
CA ASP A 176 14.49 -49.63 39.80
C ASP A 176 13.26 -48.73 39.91
N ASP A 177 12.64 -48.79 41.08
CA ASP A 177 11.52 -47.98 41.53
C ASP A 177 11.94 -46.51 41.66
N GLY A 178 11.24 -45.61 40.96
CA GLY A 178 11.51 -44.16 41.04
C GLY A 178 10.28 -43.36 40.65
N GLU A 179 9.49 -43.03 41.66
CA GLU A 179 8.27 -42.23 41.59
C GLU A 179 8.48 -40.81 41.03
N ASP A 180 7.36 -40.26 40.55
CA ASP A 180 6.92 -38.87 40.76
C ASP A 180 7.53 -37.75 39.90
N SER A 181 6.78 -37.31 38.88
CA SER A 181 5.92 -36.12 39.01
C SER A 181 5.49 -35.59 37.64
N HIS A 182 4.17 -35.47 37.50
CA HIS A 182 3.47 -34.79 36.41
C HIS A 182 3.86 -33.30 36.37
N ALA A 183 4.28 -32.82 35.21
CA ALA A 183 4.20 -31.41 34.84
C ALA A 183 3.56 -31.29 33.46
N GLU A 184 2.24 -31.39 33.45
CA GLU A 184 1.39 -30.87 32.39
C GLU A 184 1.53 -29.34 32.36
N VAL A 185 2.15 -28.78 31.31
CA VAL A 185 2.04 -27.35 31.03
C VAL A 185 1.77 -27.14 29.54
N SER A 186 0.47 -27.06 29.28
CA SER A 186 -0.23 -26.08 28.46
C SER A 186 0.16 -25.93 26.98
N GLU A 187 -0.68 -26.54 26.14
CA GLU A 187 -0.93 -26.10 24.75
C GLU A 187 -1.38 -24.63 24.72
N PRO A 188 -0.88 -23.80 23.80
CA PRO A 188 -1.51 -22.53 23.47
C PRO A 188 -2.72 -22.79 22.57
N GLN A 189 -3.91 -22.49 23.08
CA GLN A 189 -5.18 -22.47 22.36
C GLN A 189 -5.08 -21.64 21.08
N GLU A 190 -5.50 -22.24 19.96
CA GLU A 190 -5.84 -21.56 18.72
C GLU A 190 -7.01 -20.60 19.01
N ILE A 191 -6.77 -19.30 18.79
CA ILE A 191 -7.82 -18.29 18.84
C ILE A 191 -8.40 -18.21 17.43
N ASP A 192 -9.46 -18.96 17.19
CA ASP A 192 -10.33 -18.81 16.02
C ASP A 192 -11.04 -17.46 16.12
N ILE A 193 -10.54 -16.46 15.40
CA ILE A 193 -11.24 -15.20 15.17
C ILE A 193 -11.99 -15.29 13.84
N ASP A 194 -12.92 -16.24 13.77
CA ASP A 194 -14.04 -16.19 12.83
C ASP A 194 -15.08 -15.21 13.40
N SER A 195 -14.77 -13.91 13.34
CA SER A 195 -15.79 -12.88 13.51
C SER A 195 -16.37 -12.56 12.15
N ALA A 196 -17.32 -13.40 11.75
CA ALA A 196 -18.30 -13.10 10.73
C ALA A 196 -19.08 -11.86 11.16
N HIS A 197 -18.77 -10.71 10.56
CA HIS A 197 -19.71 -9.60 10.56
C HIS A 197 -20.63 -9.78 9.36
N GLU A 198 -21.73 -10.47 9.66
CA GLU A 198 -22.92 -10.50 8.82
C GLU A 198 -23.53 -9.10 8.72
N GLU A 199 -23.83 -8.76 7.46
CA GLU A 199 -25.03 -8.09 6.95
C GLU A 199 -25.42 -6.70 7.47
N SER A 200 -25.48 -5.75 6.52
CA SER A 200 -26.72 -5.00 6.26
C SER A 200 -26.60 -4.27 4.93
N ASP A 201 -26.82 -4.99 3.82
CA ASP A 201 -27.24 -4.39 2.55
C ASP A 201 -28.68 -3.88 2.73
N SER A 202 -28.84 -2.62 3.12
CA SER A 202 -30.13 -1.92 3.03
C SER A 202 -30.16 -1.15 1.71
N ASP A 203 -30.58 -1.86 0.67
CA ASP A 203 -31.03 -1.32 -0.60
C ASP A 203 -32.32 -0.52 -0.36
N VAL A 204 -32.21 0.81 -0.34
CA VAL A 204 -33.37 1.71 -0.40
C VAL A 204 -33.38 2.35 -1.78
N SER A 205 -34.10 1.69 -2.67
CA SER A 205 -34.67 2.28 -3.87
C SER A 205 -35.74 3.29 -3.46
N GLU A 206 -35.45 4.58 -3.62
CA GLU A 206 -36.49 5.60 -3.75
C GLU A 206 -36.47 6.12 -5.18
N ASP A 207 -37.41 5.57 -5.94
CA ASP A 207 -38.07 6.24 -7.06
C ASP A 207 -38.34 7.70 -6.70
N ASN A 208 -37.83 8.62 -7.51
CA ASN A 208 -38.49 9.90 -7.68
C ASN A 208 -38.54 10.21 -9.19
N GLU A 209 -39.63 9.74 -9.79
CA GLU A 209 -40.21 10.36 -10.98
C GLU A 209 -40.64 11.81 -10.64
N GLU A 210 -40.86 12.62 -11.68
CA GLU A 210 -41.28 14.03 -11.69
C GLU A 210 -40.14 15.06 -11.79
N GLU A 211 -40.17 16.07 -12.65
CA GLU A 211 -41.04 16.53 -13.73
C GLU A 211 -40.30 17.73 -14.36
N ALA A 212 -40.85 18.29 -15.44
CA ALA A 212 -40.47 19.57 -16.07
C ALA A 212 -39.17 19.59 -16.93
N GLU A 213 -39.22 19.45 -18.27
CA GLU A 213 -39.83 20.34 -19.28
C GLU A 213 -38.93 21.56 -19.62
N VAL A 214 -38.94 21.98 -20.90
CA VAL A 214 -38.41 23.25 -21.47
C VAL A 214 -36.87 23.27 -21.72
N THR A 215 -36.28 23.45 -22.91
CA THR A 215 -36.72 23.96 -24.22
C THR A 215 -35.85 23.39 -25.34
N LYS A 216 -36.47 23.09 -26.49
CA LYS A 216 -35.83 23.02 -27.81
C LYS A 216 -36.22 24.27 -28.59
N GLU A 217 -35.23 25.10 -28.94
CA GLU A 217 -35.37 26.21 -29.89
C GLU A 217 -33.94 26.57 -30.33
N ALA A 218 -33.54 26.76 -31.57
CA ALA A 218 -34.07 26.58 -32.93
C ALA A 218 -32.81 26.33 -33.80
N ARG A 219 -32.78 25.32 -34.66
CA ARG A 219 -33.08 25.41 -36.10
C ARG A 219 -32.29 26.50 -36.84
N ASN A 220 -31.35 26.02 -37.65
CA ASN A 220 -30.87 26.58 -38.92
C ASN A 220 -31.64 27.81 -39.42
N SER A 221 -30.93 28.92 -39.57
CA SER A 221 -30.84 29.62 -40.86
C SER A 221 -29.57 30.45 -40.94
#